data_AF-K7MRV9-F1
#
_entry.id   AF-K7MRV9-F1
#
_cell.length_a   1.000
_cell.length_b   1.000
_cell.length_c   1.000
_cell.angle_alpha   90.00
_cell.angle_beta   90.00
_cell.angle_gamma   90.00
#
_symmetry.space_group_name_H-M   'P 1'
#
loop_
_entity.id
_entity.type
_entity.pdbx_description
1 polymer ?
#
loop_
_entity_poly.entity_id
_entity_poly.type
_entity_poly.pdbx_seq_one_letter_code
_entity_poly.pdbx_strand_id
1 'polypeptide(L)'
;MPFGLVSAWNKRRRSKSQDHSDPWIYKPAEFWQLEDQTPQPTKRRHRSSVFTLREMEQATFSFSDDNLLGKGGFGRVYRGTLKSGEVVAIKKMELPAIKAAEGEREFRVEVDLLSRLDHPNLVSLIGYCADGKNRFLVYEYMHNGNLQDHLNGIGERKMDWPLRLKVALGAAKGLAYLHSSSCLGIPIVHRDFKSTNVLLDAKFEAKISDFGLAKLMPEGQETHVTARVLGTFGYFDPEYTSTGKLTLQSDVYAFGVVLLELLTGRRAVDLNQCPNDQNLVLQLFSFFNRKTWDWELWEWC
;
A
#
# COMPACT_ATOMS: atom_id res chain seq x y z
N MET A 1 18.73 -44.18 65.80
CA MET A 1 20.13 -43.89 65.39
C MET A 1 20.48 -44.81 64.24
N PRO A 2 21.35 -44.48 63.27
CA PRO A 2 21.74 -43.22 62.60
C PRO A 2 21.33 -43.26 61.09
N PHE A 3 21.19 -42.20 60.27
CA PHE A 3 22.13 -41.20 59.73
C PHE A 3 23.38 -41.72 58.99
N GLY A 4 23.58 -41.24 57.75
CA GLY A 4 24.87 -41.25 57.00
C GLY A 4 24.72 -41.59 55.50
N LEU A 5 24.27 -40.69 54.62
CA LEU A 5 25.04 -39.69 53.85
C LEU A 5 26.16 -40.27 52.94
N VAL A 6 25.96 -40.21 51.61
CA VAL A 6 26.89 -39.55 50.67
C VAL A 6 26.09 -38.84 49.56
N SER A 7 26.29 -37.52 49.53
CA SER A 7 26.01 -36.51 48.51
C SER A 7 26.78 -36.78 47.21
N ALA A 8 26.28 -36.64 45.97
CA ALA A 8 25.83 -35.44 45.26
C ALA A 8 26.39 -35.48 43.81
N TRP A 9 25.98 -34.48 43.02
CA TRP A 9 26.39 -34.09 41.66
C TRP A 9 25.49 -34.66 40.55
N ASN A 10 24.59 -33.92 39.89
CA ASN A 10 24.46 -32.47 39.74
C ASN A 10 22.97 -32.03 39.65
N LYS A 11 22.64 -30.99 40.46
CA LYS A 11 21.77 -29.81 40.20
C LYS A 11 20.50 -30.05 39.39
N ARG A 12 19.28 -30.11 39.96
CA ARG A 12 18.51 -29.05 40.66
C ARG A 12 18.52 -27.65 40.02
N ARG A 13 17.30 -27.29 39.60
CA ARG A 13 16.53 -26.05 39.89
C ARG A 13 16.83 -24.79 39.09
N ARG A 14 15.79 -24.36 38.36
CA ARG A 14 15.01 -23.10 38.46
C ARG A 14 14.43 -22.84 37.05
N SER A 15 13.25 -22.32 36.81
CA SER A 15 12.13 -21.82 37.62
C SER A 15 11.02 -21.56 36.60
N LYS A 16 9.75 -21.78 36.97
CA LYS A 16 8.60 -21.30 36.17
C LYS A 16 8.70 -19.79 35.98
N SER A 17 8.94 -19.33 34.76
CA SER A 17 8.40 -18.10 34.17
C SER A 17 9.00 -17.90 32.77
N GLN A 18 8.23 -18.21 31.74
CA GLN A 18 8.20 -17.50 30.46
C GLN A 18 7.16 -18.22 29.59
N ASP A 19 6.02 -17.56 29.37
CA ASP A 19 5.19 -17.80 28.20
C ASP A 19 6.06 -17.53 26.96
N HIS A 20 6.73 -18.55 26.47
CA HIS A 20 7.19 -18.60 25.10
C HIS A 20 6.08 -19.28 24.31
N SER A 21 5.11 -18.49 23.85
CA SER A 21 4.28 -18.90 22.73
C SER A 21 5.18 -19.02 21.51
N ASP A 22 5.39 -20.25 21.06
CA ASP A 22 6.17 -20.58 19.88
C ASP A 22 5.62 -19.79 18.66
N PRO A 23 6.41 -18.87 18.06
CA PRO A 23 5.95 -17.99 16.99
C PRO A 23 5.65 -18.71 15.67
N TRP A 24 5.87 -20.04 15.61
CA TRP A 24 5.67 -20.88 14.43
C TRP A 24 4.41 -21.75 14.47
N ILE A 25 3.58 -21.64 15.50
CA ILE A 25 2.29 -22.32 15.50
C ILE A 25 1.35 -21.60 14.53
N TYR A 26 1.15 -22.23 13.36
CA TYR A 26 0.16 -21.81 12.38
C TYR A 26 -1.21 -21.73 13.05
N LYS A 27 -1.75 -20.51 13.16
CA LYS A 27 -3.12 -20.30 13.62
C LYS A 27 -4.06 -20.36 12.40
N PRO A 28 -5.12 -21.17 12.43
CA PRO A 28 -6.11 -21.24 11.35
C PRO A 28 -6.70 -19.86 11.04
N ALA A 29 -7.17 -19.65 9.81
CA ALA A 29 -7.78 -18.39 9.38
C ALA A 29 -8.92 -17.91 10.31
N GLU A 30 -9.61 -18.85 10.97
CA GLU A 30 -10.66 -18.61 11.98
C GLU A 30 -10.16 -17.83 13.20
N PHE A 31 -8.88 -17.98 13.59
CA PHE A 31 -8.30 -17.26 14.71
C PHE A 31 -8.22 -15.75 14.45
N TRP A 32 -7.97 -15.35 13.19
CA TRP A 32 -7.93 -13.94 12.76
C TRP A 32 -9.31 -13.36 12.48
N GLN A 33 -10.32 -14.21 12.24
CA GLN A 33 -11.72 -13.79 12.09
C GLN A 33 -12.34 -13.38 13.43
N LEU A 34 -11.82 -13.88 14.56
CA LEU A 34 -12.31 -13.54 15.90
C LEU A 34 -11.84 -12.16 16.39
N GLU A 35 -10.72 -11.62 15.87
CA GLU A 35 -10.25 -10.26 16.22
C GLU A 35 -10.99 -9.15 15.45
N ASP A 36 -11.62 -9.48 14.31
CA ASP A 36 -12.39 -8.54 13.47
C ASP A 36 -13.75 -8.14 14.11
N GLN A 37 -14.11 -8.69 15.28
CA GLN A 37 -15.34 -8.33 16.01
C GLN A 37 -15.14 -7.19 17.04
N THR A 38 -13.93 -6.66 17.18
CA THR A 38 -13.73 -5.42 17.96
C THR A 38 -14.11 -4.21 17.10
N PRO A 39 -14.98 -3.29 17.57
CA PRO A 39 -15.26 -2.08 16.84
C PRO A 39 -13.96 -1.29 16.67
N GLN A 40 -13.45 -1.22 15.44
CA GLN A 40 -12.29 -0.40 15.15
C GLN A 40 -12.63 1.06 15.43
N PRO A 41 -11.71 1.85 16.03
CA PRO A 41 -11.95 3.26 16.29
C PRO A 41 -12.24 3.95 14.95
N THR A 42 -13.47 4.43 14.81
CA THR A 42 -13.88 5.21 13.64
C THR A 42 -13.03 6.47 13.59
N LYS A 43 -12.36 6.70 12.46
CA LYS A 43 -11.68 7.98 12.22
C LYS A 43 -12.73 9.08 12.37
N ARG A 44 -12.40 10.18 13.07
CA ARG A 44 -13.28 11.34 13.10
C ARG A 44 -13.44 11.84 11.67
N ARG A 45 -14.69 11.91 11.21
CA ARG A 45 -15.06 12.42 9.88
C ARG A 45 -14.70 13.90 9.78
N HIS A 46 -13.44 14.21 9.47
CA HIS A 46 -13.03 15.55 9.13
C HIS A 46 -13.58 15.86 7.74
N ARG A 47 -14.48 16.84 7.64
CA ARG A 47 -14.80 17.44 6.34
C ARG A 47 -13.49 17.96 5.75
N SER A 48 -13.19 17.57 4.52
CA SER A 48 -12.03 18.05 3.78
C SER A 48 -11.97 19.58 3.84
N SER A 49 -10.89 20.13 4.37
CA SER A 49 -10.73 21.58 4.52
C SER A 49 -10.25 22.21 3.21
N VAL A 50 -10.69 23.44 2.94
CA VAL A 50 -10.18 24.23 1.82
C VAL A 50 -9.09 25.16 2.33
N PHE A 51 -7.89 25.00 1.79
CA PHE A 51 -6.72 25.80 2.15
C PHE A 51 -6.41 26.84 1.07
N THR A 52 -5.73 27.92 1.48
CA THR A 52 -5.21 28.95 0.58
C THR A 52 -3.77 28.64 0.13
N LEU A 53 -3.32 29.23 -0.99
CA LEU A 53 -1.92 29.10 -1.43
C LEU A 53 -0.94 29.56 -0.33
N ARG A 54 -1.25 30.68 0.32
CA ARG A 54 -0.44 31.23 1.42
C ARG A 54 -0.26 30.23 2.57
N GLU A 55 -1.29 29.44 2.86
CA GLU A 55 -1.20 28.41 3.90
C GLU A 55 -0.34 27.23 3.47
N MET A 56 -0.37 26.85 2.20
CA MET A 56 0.51 25.82 1.65
C MET A 56 1.97 26.27 1.66
N GLU A 57 2.24 27.52 1.28
CA GLU A 57 3.59 28.13 1.36
C GLU A 57 4.09 28.17 2.80
N GLN A 58 3.27 28.65 3.74
CA GLN A 58 3.64 28.70 5.16
C GLN A 58 3.91 27.31 5.73
N ALA A 59 3.05 26.33 5.44
CA ALA A 59 3.16 24.98 5.98
C ALA A 59 4.42 24.24 5.48
N THR A 60 4.88 24.55 4.27
CA THR A 60 6.02 23.87 3.61
C THR A 60 7.31 24.67 3.64
N PHE A 61 7.33 25.83 4.31
CA PHE A 61 8.44 26.78 4.28
C PHE A 61 8.79 27.18 2.83
N SER A 62 7.79 27.68 2.11
CA SER A 62 7.84 28.08 0.70
C SER A 62 8.28 26.94 -0.24
N PHE A 63 7.79 25.73 0.01
CA PHE A 63 8.14 24.53 -0.76
C PHE A 63 9.65 24.25 -0.78
N SER A 64 10.33 24.44 0.36
CA SER A 64 11.76 24.15 0.50
C SER A 64 12.07 22.70 0.12
N ASP A 65 13.19 22.50 -0.58
CA ASP A 65 13.69 21.16 -0.92
C ASP A 65 14.04 20.34 0.33
N ASP A 66 14.33 20.97 1.48
CA ASP A 66 14.53 20.29 2.77
C ASP A 66 13.27 19.55 3.25
N ASN A 67 12.10 20.01 2.81
CA ASN A 67 10.81 19.38 3.11
C ASN A 67 10.35 18.43 2.00
N LEU A 68 11.13 18.22 0.93
CA LEU A 68 10.74 17.35 -0.18
C LEU A 68 10.74 15.89 0.27
N LEU A 69 9.56 15.25 0.24
CA LEU A 69 9.38 13.83 0.54
C LEU A 69 9.55 12.96 -0.72
N GLY A 70 9.22 13.51 -1.88
CA GLY A 70 9.33 12.77 -3.13
C GLY A 70 8.84 13.54 -4.35
N LYS A 71 9.20 13.01 -5.52
CA LYS A 71 8.79 13.52 -6.83
C LYS A 71 8.17 12.38 -7.63
N GLY A 72 6.93 12.56 -8.06
CA GLY A 72 6.17 11.58 -8.82
C GLY A 72 5.79 12.08 -10.21
N GLY A 73 5.03 11.25 -10.95
CA GLY A 73 4.53 11.59 -12.28
C GLY A 73 3.63 12.82 -12.32
N PHE A 74 3.04 13.18 -11.18
CA PHE A 74 1.99 14.21 -11.07
C PHE A 74 2.42 15.45 -10.26
N GLY A 75 3.69 15.51 -9.85
CA GLY A 75 4.25 16.65 -9.15
C GLY A 75 5.18 16.27 -8.01
N ARG A 76 5.20 17.10 -6.97
CA ARG A 76 6.10 16.98 -5.82
C ARG A 76 5.31 16.86 -4.53
N VAL A 77 5.80 16.09 -3.59
CA VAL A 77 5.19 15.91 -2.26
C VAL A 77 6.13 16.48 -1.22
N TYR A 78 5.61 17.37 -0.38
CA TYR A 78 6.36 18.03 0.68
C TYR A 78 5.82 17.64 2.05
N ARG A 79 6.70 17.57 3.05
CA ARG A 79 6.33 17.56 4.45
C ARG A 79 5.85 18.96 4.81
N GLY A 80 4.67 19.05 5.42
CA GLY A 80 4.11 20.30 5.89
C GLY A 80 3.81 20.25 7.38
N THR A 81 3.77 21.42 8.02
CA THR A 81 3.17 21.59 9.35
C THR A 81 2.09 22.64 9.26
N LEU A 82 0.83 22.25 9.46
CA LEU A 82 -0.31 23.17 9.44
C LEU A 82 -0.24 24.13 10.63
N LYS A 83 -0.99 25.25 10.58
CA LYS A 83 -1.09 26.20 11.70
C LYS A 83 -1.57 25.57 13.01
N SER A 84 -2.32 24.47 12.92
CA SER A 84 -2.74 23.66 14.06
C SER A 84 -1.59 22.92 14.76
N GLY A 85 -0.40 22.87 14.14
CA GLY A 85 0.73 22.04 14.57
C GLY A 85 0.70 20.62 13.98
N GLU A 86 -0.34 20.27 13.24
CA GLU A 86 -0.46 18.95 12.61
C GLU A 86 0.54 18.78 11.46
N VAL A 87 1.29 17.66 11.49
CA VAL A 87 2.23 17.30 10.43
C VAL A 87 1.48 16.58 9.31
N VAL A 88 1.67 17.03 8.08
CA VAL A 88 0.93 16.60 6.90
C VAL A 88 1.86 16.32 5.71
N ALA A 89 1.34 15.62 4.70
CA ALA A 89 1.96 15.52 3.39
C ALA A 89 1.19 16.39 2.38
N ILE A 90 1.89 17.30 1.70
CA ILE A 90 1.30 18.26 0.75
C ILE A 90 1.81 17.90 -0.65
N LYS A 91 0.94 17.29 -1.47
CA LYS A 91 1.19 17.00 -2.88
C LYS A 91 0.84 18.24 -3.70
N LYS A 92 1.85 18.90 -4.24
CA LYS A 92 1.72 19.99 -5.21
C LYS A 92 1.65 19.39 -6.61
N MET A 93 0.53 19.61 -7.29
CA MET A 93 0.37 19.15 -8.66
C MET A 93 1.20 20.04 -9.59
N GLU A 94 2.28 19.48 -10.14
CA GLU A 94 3.21 20.18 -11.03
C GLU A 94 3.44 19.35 -12.28
N LEU A 95 2.55 19.52 -13.27
CA LEU A 95 2.68 18.90 -14.58
C LEU A 95 3.10 19.92 -15.64
N PRO A 96 3.87 19.49 -16.67
CA PRO A 96 4.11 20.32 -17.84
C PRO A 96 2.80 20.80 -18.48
N ALA A 97 2.81 21.98 -19.11
CA ALA A 97 1.61 22.58 -19.69
C ALA A 97 0.83 21.65 -20.64
N ILE A 98 1.55 20.79 -21.38
CA ILE A 98 0.98 19.79 -22.29
C ILE A 98 0.09 18.77 -21.56
N LYS A 99 0.36 18.49 -20.28
CA LYS A 99 -0.38 17.55 -19.43
C LYS A 99 -1.27 18.23 -18.38
N ALA A 100 -1.47 19.55 -18.48
CA ALA A 100 -2.25 20.29 -17.48
C ALA A 100 -3.68 19.75 -17.32
N ALA A 101 -4.34 19.36 -18.41
CA ALA A 101 -5.69 18.79 -18.39
C ALA A 101 -5.76 17.40 -17.72
N GLU A 102 -4.67 16.62 -17.80
CA GLU A 102 -4.55 15.32 -17.14
C GLU A 102 -4.41 15.53 -15.63
N GLY A 103 -3.50 16.43 -15.20
CA GLY A 103 -3.35 16.77 -13.77
C GLY A 103 -4.62 17.34 -13.14
N GLU A 104 -5.35 18.20 -13.86
CA GLU A 104 -6.63 18.74 -13.36
C GLU A 104 -7.71 17.65 -13.25
N ARG A 105 -7.70 16.65 -14.14
CA ARG A 105 -8.61 15.51 -14.04
C ARG A 105 -8.30 14.68 -12.80
N GLU A 106 -7.04 14.32 -12.61
CA GLU A 106 -6.61 13.51 -11.47
C GLU A 106 -6.83 14.21 -10.14
N PHE A 107 -6.52 15.51 -10.06
CA PHE A 107 -6.82 16.33 -8.89
C PHE A 107 -8.32 16.25 -8.52
N ARG A 108 -9.21 16.43 -9.49
CA ARG A 108 -10.67 16.38 -9.24
C ARG A 108 -11.13 14.99 -8.83
N VAL A 109 -10.62 13.94 -9.47
CA VAL A 109 -10.94 12.54 -9.12
C VAL A 109 -10.53 12.27 -7.69
N GLU A 110 -9.31 12.67 -7.31
CA GLU A 110 -8.77 12.41 -5.99
C GLU A 110 -9.52 13.17 -4.89
N VAL A 111 -9.86 14.45 -5.12
CA VAL A 111 -10.73 15.21 -4.21
C VAL A 111 -12.12 14.57 -4.09
N ASP A 112 -12.76 14.23 -5.21
CA ASP A 112 -14.12 13.68 -5.23
C ASP A 112 -14.21 12.32 -4.53
N LEU A 113 -13.25 11.42 -4.78
CA LEU A 113 -13.22 10.11 -4.14
C LEU A 113 -12.83 10.22 -2.66
N LEU A 114 -11.66 10.81 -2.34
CA LEU A 114 -11.15 10.79 -0.97
C LEU A 114 -11.94 11.64 0.01
N SER A 115 -12.76 12.59 -0.47
CA SER A 115 -13.71 13.31 0.41
C SER A 115 -14.88 12.44 0.89
N ARG A 116 -15.10 11.27 0.26
CA ARG A 116 -16.22 10.36 0.55
C ARG A 116 -15.78 9.00 1.10
N LEU A 117 -14.53 8.60 0.84
CA LEU A 117 -13.95 7.36 1.35
C LEU A 117 -13.41 7.56 2.77
N ASP A 118 -13.71 6.61 3.65
CA ASP A 118 -13.17 6.57 5.00
C ASP A 118 -12.92 5.13 5.42
N HIS A 119 -11.64 4.77 5.51
CA HIS A 119 -11.20 3.43 5.87
C HIS A 119 -9.78 3.49 6.47
N PRO A 120 -9.45 2.67 7.48
CA PRO A 120 -8.13 2.66 8.13
C PRO A 120 -6.98 2.39 7.16
N ASN A 121 -7.20 1.55 6.15
CA ASN A 121 -6.18 1.19 5.14
C ASN A 121 -6.23 2.05 3.87
N LEU A 122 -6.87 3.21 3.90
CA LEU A 122 -6.73 4.24 2.86
C LEU A 122 -6.15 5.50 3.48
N VAL A 123 -5.32 6.21 2.72
CA VAL A 123 -4.77 7.50 3.16
C VAL A 123 -5.90 8.53 3.23
N SER A 124 -6.00 9.22 4.37
CA SER A 124 -7.00 10.26 4.56
C SER A 124 -6.59 11.58 3.89
N LEU A 125 -7.49 12.14 3.09
CA LEU A 125 -7.40 13.50 2.59
C LEU A 125 -7.89 14.48 3.68
N ILE A 126 -6.99 15.28 4.22
CA ILE A 126 -7.30 16.33 5.20
C ILE A 126 -7.95 17.52 4.51
N GLY A 127 -7.52 17.82 3.27
CA GLY A 127 -8.09 18.90 2.49
C GLY A 127 -7.33 19.15 1.19
N TYR A 128 -7.66 20.26 0.54
CA TYR A 128 -7.06 20.64 -0.73
C TYR A 128 -6.97 22.16 -0.86
N CYS A 129 -6.11 22.62 -1.78
CA CYS A 129 -6.05 24.01 -2.22
C CYS A 129 -6.27 24.06 -3.74
N ALA A 130 -7.21 24.90 -4.18
CA ALA A 130 -7.50 25.16 -5.58
C ALA A 130 -7.54 26.68 -5.81
N ASP A 131 -6.36 27.28 -5.91
CA ASP A 131 -6.18 28.73 -6.03
C ASP A 131 -5.56 29.09 -7.38
N GLY A 132 -6.37 29.66 -8.28
CA GLY A 132 -5.99 29.92 -9.67
C GLY A 132 -5.59 28.62 -10.38
N LYS A 133 -4.32 28.54 -10.83
CA LYS A 133 -3.72 27.34 -11.45
C LYS A 133 -3.09 26.39 -10.44
N ASN A 134 -2.97 26.80 -9.18
CA ASN A 134 -2.32 26.00 -8.16
C ASN A 134 -3.29 24.95 -7.62
N ARG A 135 -2.81 23.72 -7.55
CA ARG A 135 -3.54 22.55 -7.07
C ARG A 135 -2.69 21.84 -6.05
N PHE A 136 -3.21 21.67 -4.85
CA PHE A 136 -2.56 20.93 -3.77
C PHE A 136 -3.53 19.99 -3.10
N LEU A 137 -3.03 18.83 -2.72
CA LEU A 137 -3.74 17.84 -1.91
C LEU A 137 -2.99 17.69 -0.59
N VAL A 138 -3.72 17.76 0.52
CA VAL A 138 -3.18 17.70 1.89
C VAL A 138 -3.63 16.40 2.52
N TYR A 139 -2.70 15.52 2.84
CA TYR A 139 -2.94 14.20 3.41
C TYR A 139 -2.36 14.09 4.81
N GLU A 140 -2.84 13.08 5.54
CA GLU A 140 -2.13 12.61 6.73
C GLU A 140 -0.68 12.22 6.39
N TYR A 141 0.24 12.48 7.32
CA TYR A 141 1.65 12.18 7.11
C TYR A 141 1.98 10.70 7.41
N MET A 142 2.57 10.04 6.42
CA MET A 142 2.95 8.63 6.47
C MET A 142 4.41 8.51 6.91
N HIS A 143 4.61 8.22 8.19
CA HIS A 143 5.91 8.33 8.86
C HIS A 143 6.97 7.36 8.32
N ASN A 144 6.55 6.21 7.83
CA ASN A 144 7.43 5.18 7.30
C ASN A 144 7.45 5.20 5.75
N GLY A 145 6.93 6.23 5.08
CA GLY A 145 7.02 6.33 3.62
C GLY A 145 6.28 5.20 2.88
N ASN A 146 6.79 4.78 1.72
CA ASN A 146 6.17 3.77 0.87
C ASN A 146 6.78 2.37 1.05
N LEU A 147 6.00 1.33 0.75
CA LEU A 147 6.38 -0.08 0.91
C LEU A 147 7.61 -0.46 0.07
N GLN A 148 7.73 0.08 -1.14
CA GLN A 148 8.82 -0.26 -2.06
C GLN A 148 10.20 0.06 -1.47
N ASP A 149 10.35 1.19 -0.77
CA ASP A 149 11.62 1.61 -0.18
C ASP A 149 12.08 0.67 0.95
N HIS A 150 11.14 0.12 1.72
CA HIS A 150 11.41 -0.90 2.74
C HIS A 150 11.82 -2.25 2.16
N LEU A 151 11.28 -2.62 1.00
CA LEU A 151 11.65 -3.86 0.31
C LEU A 151 13.04 -3.81 -0.30
N ASN A 152 13.43 -2.64 -0.86
CA ASN A 152 14.74 -2.46 -1.48
C ASN A 152 15.88 -2.22 -0.47
N GLY A 153 15.59 -2.22 0.83
CA GLY A 153 16.57 -1.93 1.88
C GLY A 153 17.06 -0.48 1.89
N ILE A 154 16.34 0.43 1.25
CA ILE A 154 16.55 1.88 1.33
C ILE A 154 15.95 2.43 2.64
N GLY A 155 14.89 1.79 3.15
CA GLY A 155 14.31 2.10 4.45
C GLY A 155 15.22 1.73 5.62
N GLU A 156 15.10 2.50 6.72
CA GLU A 156 15.89 2.33 7.95
C GLU A 156 15.72 0.94 8.60
N ARG A 157 14.59 0.28 8.35
CA ARG A 157 14.26 -1.05 8.89
C ARG A 157 13.84 -2.01 7.78
N LYS A 158 14.63 -3.06 7.55
CA LYS A 158 14.20 -4.18 6.72
C LYS A 158 12.99 -4.86 7.36
N MET A 159 11.93 -5.07 6.58
CA MET A 159 10.73 -5.77 7.07
C MET A 159 10.98 -7.26 7.21
N ASP A 160 10.73 -7.77 8.42
CA ASP A 160 10.61 -9.19 8.69
C ASP A 160 9.31 -9.77 8.11
N TRP A 161 9.21 -11.09 8.08
CA TRP A 161 8.07 -11.77 7.47
C TRP A 161 6.72 -11.44 8.14
N PRO A 162 6.59 -11.41 9.48
CA PRO A 162 5.34 -11.00 10.12
C PRO A 162 4.89 -9.60 9.71
N LEU A 163 5.81 -8.64 9.61
CA LEU A 163 5.50 -7.29 9.18
C LEU A 163 5.03 -7.24 7.72
N ARG A 164 5.65 -8.01 6.83
CA ARG A 164 5.22 -8.12 5.43
C ARG A 164 3.80 -8.68 5.31
N LEU A 165 3.46 -9.71 6.10
CA LEU A 165 2.11 -10.26 6.14
C LEU A 165 1.09 -9.25 6.66
N LYS A 166 1.44 -8.50 7.71
CA LYS A 166 0.60 -7.43 8.25
C LYS A 166 0.30 -6.38 7.18
N VAL A 167 1.33 -5.94 6.45
CA VAL A 167 1.17 -4.97 5.35
C VAL A 167 0.30 -5.53 4.23
N ALA A 168 0.54 -6.79 3.81
CA ALA A 168 -0.26 -7.45 2.79
C ALA A 168 -1.74 -7.48 3.17
N LEU A 169 -2.05 -7.86 4.41
CA LEU A 169 -3.41 -7.91 4.92
C LEU A 169 -4.06 -6.53 4.94
N GLY A 170 -3.36 -5.51 5.45
CA GLY A 170 -3.87 -4.14 5.46
C GLY A 170 -4.17 -3.62 4.06
N ALA A 171 -3.25 -3.84 3.11
CA ALA A 171 -3.45 -3.46 1.72
C ALA A 171 -4.63 -4.21 1.08
N ALA A 172 -4.79 -5.51 1.36
CA ALA A 172 -5.93 -6.30 0.91
C ALA A 172 -7.26 -5.78 1.47
N LYS A 173 -7.31 -5.44 2.77
CA LYS A 173 -8.51 -4.84 3.41
C LYS A 173 -8.88 -3.51 2.74
N GLY A 174 -7.90 -2.65 2.46
CA GLY A 174 -8.12 -1.40 1.73
C GLY A 174 -8.68 -1.62 0.33
N LEU A 175 -8.11 -2.57 -0.43
CA LEU A 175 -8.56 -2.85 -1.79
C LEU A 175 -9.95 -3.49 -1.82
N ALA A 176 -10.22 -4.42 -0.91
CA ALA A 176 -11.54 -5.02 -0.73
C ALA A 176 -12.60 -3.97 -0.38
N TYR A 177 -12.26 -2.98 0.44
CA TYR A 177 -13.15 -1.86 0.73
C TYR A 177 -13.49 -1.05 -0.54
N LEU A 178 -12.51 -0.74 -1.40
CA LEU A 178 -12.74 -0.03 -2.67
C LEU A 178 -13.61 -0.83 -3.64
N HIS A 179 -13.40 -2.13 -3.70
CA HIS A 179 -14.15 -3.03 -4.58
C HIS A 179 -15.55 -3.32 -4.05
N SER A 180 -15.80 -3.07 -2.77
CA SER A 180 -17.12 -3.18 -2.19
C SER A 180 -18.01 -2.01 -2.61
N SER A 181 -19.27 -2.28 -2.93
CA SER A 181 -20.28 -1.24 -3.18
C SER A 181 -20.72 -0.50 -1.89
N SER A 182 -20.03 -0.70 -0.76
CA SER A 182 -20.52 -0.31 0.56
C SER A 182 -20.47 1.19 0.84
N CYS A 183 -19.47 1.90 0.28
CA CYS A 183 -19.24 3.31 0.60
C CYS A 183 -20.00 4.29 -0.32
N LEU A 184 -19.97 4.03 -1.63
CA LEU A 184 -20.56 4.89 -2.66
C LEU A 184 -21.73 4.24 -3.41
N GLY A 185 -22.10 3.00 -3.06
CA GLY A 185 -23.04 2.19 -3.84
C GLY A 185 -22.42 1.59 -5.11
N ILE A 186 -21.18 1.95 -5.45
CA ILE A 186 -20.50 1.61 -6.70
C ILE A 186 -19.06 1.19 -6.40
N PRO A 187 -18.58 0.05 -6.91
CA PRO A 187 -17.18 -0.36 -6.80
C PRO A 187 -16.21 0.62 -7.48
N ILE A 188 -15.02 0.77 -6.91
CA ILE A 188 -13.95 1.61 -7.42
C ILE A 188 -12.77 0.73 -7.82
N VAL A 189 -12.27 0.89 -9.03
CA VAL A 189 -10.97 0.36 -9.47
C VAL A 189 -9.90 1.41 -9.22
N HIS A 190 -8.88 1.10 -8.42
CA HIS A 190 -7.77 1.98 -8.09
C HIS A 190 -6.88 2.25 -9.31
N ARG A 191 -6.60 1.20 -10.11
CA ARG A 191 -5.95 1.24 -11.43
C ARG A 191 -4.44 1.56 -11.44
N ASP A 192 -3.91 2.14 -10.37
CA ASP A 192 -2.46 2.28 -10.15
C ASP A 192 -2.03 1.68 -8.82
N PHE A 193 -2.54 0.49 -8.49
CA PHE A 193 -2.16 -0.23 -7.27
C PHE A 193 -0.75 -0.82 -7.43
N LYS A 194 0.19 -0.40 -6.58
CA LYS A 194 1.61 -0.80 -6.60
C LYS A 194 2.27 -0.54 -5.26
N SER A 195 3.44 -1.12 -5.02
CA SER A 195 4.17 -0.97 -3.75
C SER A 195 4.55 0.48 -3.42
N THR A 196 4.82 1.34 -4.40
CA THR A 196 5.08 2.78 -4.13
C THR A 196 3.84 3.55 -3.67
N ASN A 197 2.64 3.03 -3.96
CA ASN A 197 1.36 3.64 -3.59
C ASN A 197 0.75 3.01 -2.32
N VAL A 198 1.42 2.01 -1.73
CA VAL A 198 1.13 1.50 -0.39
C VAL A 198 2.04 2.21 0.60
N LEU A 199 1.48 3.14 1.38
CA LEU A 199 2.20 3.91 2.37
C LEU A 199 2.06 3.29 3.76
N LEU A 200 3.02 3.57 4.65
CA LEU A 200 3.12 2.98 5.97
C LEU A 200 3.07 4.07 7.04
N ASP A 201 2.12 3.95 7.96
CA ASP A 201 2.01 4.89 9.08
C ASP A 201 3.06 4.59 10.16
N ALA A 202 3.06 5.34 11.27
CA ALA A 202 4.03 5.15 12.36
C ALA A 202 4.04 3.74 12.99
N LYS A 203 2.93 2.99 12.88
CA LYS A 203 2.77 1.62 13.39
C LYS A 203 2.95 0.55 12.29
N PHE A 204 3.44 0.97 11.11
CA PHE A 204 3.53 0.16 9.91
C PHE A 204 2.17 -0.42 9.47
N GLU A 205 1.07 0.29 9.73
CA GLU A 205 -0.20 -0.03 9.09
C GLU A 205 -0.17 0.45 7.64
N ALA A 206 -0.60 -0.42 6.73
CA ALA A 206 -0.63 -0.15 5.31
C ALA A 206 -1.83 0.74 4.95
N LYS A 207 -1.59 1.79 4.15
CA LYS A 207 -2.62 2.65 3.59
C LYS A 207 -2.42 2.87 2.09
N ILE A 208 -3.46 2.63 1.31
CA ILE A 208 -3.48 2.86 -0.14
C ILE A 208 -3.56 4.37 -0.39
N SER A 209 -2.78 4.84 -1.37
CA SER A 209 -2.64 6.25 -1.76
C SER A 209 -2.67 6.42 -3.28
N ASP A 210 -2.74 7.66 -3.74
CA ASP A 210 -2.67 8.06 -5.16
C ASP A 210 -3.87 7.60 -6.01
N PHE A 211 -5.03 8.18 -5.73
CA PHE A 211 -6.30 7.85 -6.36
C PHE A 211 -6.55 8.59 -7.69
N GLY A 212 -5.57 9.34 -8.20
CA GLY A 212 -5.74 10.18 -9.38
C GLY A 212 -6.24 9.43 -10.63
N LEU A 213 -5.87 8.16 -10.76
CA LEU A 213 -6.27 7.29 -11.89
C LEU A 213 -7.50 6.43 -11.62
N ALA A 214 -8.02 6.46 -10.40
CA ALA A 214 -9.11 5.61 -9.96
C ALA A 214 -10.39 5.86 -10.77
N LYS A 215 -11.22 4.82 -10.88
CA LYS A 215 -12.42 4.85 -11.71
C LYS A 215 -13.57 4.11 -11.05
N LEU A 216 -14.75 4.73 -11.06
CA LEU A 216 -16.00 4.10 -10.67
C LEU A 216 -16.44 3.11 -11.76
N MET A 217 -16.87 1.92 -11.33
CA MET A 217 -17.49 0.94 -12.22
C MET A 217 -18.89 1.40 -12.67
N PRO A 218 -19.45 0.86 -13.78
CA PRO A 218 -20.80 1.20 -14.21
C PRO A 218 -21.82 0.69 -13.19
N GLU A 219 -22.93 1.41 -13.05
CA GLU A 219 -24.08 0.91 -12.30
C GLU A 219 -24.77 -0.20 -13.11
N GLY A 220 -24.99 -1.38 -12.51
CA GLY A 220 -25.74 -2.48 -13.13
C GLY A 220 -24.97 -3.80 -13.23
N GLN A 221 -25.26 -4.58 -14.28
CA GLN A 221 -24.69 -5.93 -14.50
C GLN A 221 -23.37 -5.92 -15.27
N GLU A 222 -22.89 -4.75 -15.73
CA GLU A 222 -21.64 -4.68 -16.47
C GLU A 222 -20.44 -4.93 -15.55
N THR A 223 -19.65 -5.95 -15.88
CA THR A 223 -18.47 -6.36 -15.10
C THR A 223 -17.20 -5.60 -15.47
N HIS A 224 -17.24 -4.77 -16.51
CA HIS A 224 -16.06 -4.09 -17.07
C HIS A 224 -16.38 -2.68 -17.58
N VAL A 225 -15.35 -1.85 -17.67
CA VAL A 225 -15.41 -0.53 -18.31
C VAL A 225 -14.39 -0.45 -19.42
N THR A 226 -14.82 -0.08 -20.63
CA THR A 226 -13.88 0.28 -21.69
C THR A 226 -13.16 1.59 -21.31
N ALA A 227 -11.84 1.53 -21.16
CA ALA A 227 -11.02 2.68 -20.76
C ALA A 227 -9.65 2.64 -21.43
N ARG A 228 -9.09 3.82 -21.77
CA ARG A 228 -7.69 3.98 -22.20
C ARG A 228 -6.76 3.22 -21.25
N VAL A 229 -5.77 2.47 -21.71
CA VAL A 229 -4.84 1.78 -20.80
C VAL A 229 -4.02 2.82 -20.01
N LEU A 230 -4.13 2.81 -18.67
CA LEU A 230 -3.40 3.68 -17.74
C LEU A 230 -3.01 2.91 -16.48
N GLY A 231 -1.92 3.33 -15.84
CA GLY A 231 -1.31 2.70 -14.67
C GLY A 231 0.20 2.55 -14.86
N THR A 232 0.83 1.72 -14.04
CA THR A 232 2.29 1.52 -14.04
C THR A 232 2.68 0.22 -14.71
N PHE A 233 3.64 0.30 -15.63
CA PHE A 233 4.24 -0.88 -16.27
C PHE A 233 4.82 -1.84 -15.22
N GLY A 234 4.59 -3.15 -15.41
CA GLY A 234 4.92 -4.20 -14.43
C GLY A 234 3.75 -4.64 -13.55
N TYR A 235 2.75 -3.78 -13.35
CA TYR A 235 1.54 -4.08 -12.59
C TYR A 235 0.31 -4.27 -13.48
N PHE A 236 0.48 -4.13 -14.79
CA PHE A 236 -0.62 -4.20 -15.74
C PHE A 236 -1.17 -5.61 -15.88
N ASP A 237 -2.48 -5.70 -15.68
CA ASP A 237 -3.29 -6.85 -16.07
C ASP A 237 -3.18 -7.09 -17.61
N PRO A 238 -2.76 -8.28 -18.05
CA PRO A 238 -2.61 -8.61 -19.46
C PRO A 238 -3.95 -8.57 -20.23
N GLU A 239 -5.07 -8.89 -19.59
CA GLU A 239 -6.39 -8.79 -20.24
C GLU A 239 -6.78 -7.33 -20.45
N TYR A 240 -6.57 -6.48 -19.44
CA TYR A 240 -6.82 -5.05 -19.56
C TYR A 240 -5.97 -4.41 -20.66
N THR A 241 -4.67 -4.73 -20.73
CA THR A 241 -3.77 -4.15 -21.75
C THR A 241 -4.11 -4.60 -23.18
N SER A 242 -4.59 -5.83 -23.35
CA SER A 242 -4.94 -6.36 -24.68
C SER A 242 -6.33 -5.94 -25.15
N THR A 243 -7.29 -5.82 -24.24
CA THR A 243 -8.71 -5.58 -24.59
C THR A 243 -9.19 -4.16 -24.31
N GLY A 244 -8.48 -3.41 -23.47
CA GLY A 244 -8.95 -2.11 -22.95
C GLY A 244 -10.11 -2.22 -21.95
N LYS A 245 -10.48 -3.43 -21.53
CA LYS A 245 -11.55 -3.67 -20.54
C LYS A 245 -10.97 -3.62 -19.14
N LEU A 246 -11.30 -2.56 -18.41
CA LEU A 246 -10.89 -2.40 -17.02
C LEU A 246 -11.91 -3.08 -16.09
N THR A 247 -11.42 -3.88 -15.15
CA THR A 247 -12.25 -4.62 -14.18
C THR A 247 -11.68 -4.51 -12.77
N LEU A 248 -12.41 -5.02 -11.77
CA LEU A 248 -11.88 -5.17 -10.41
C LEU A 248 -10.70 -6.15 -10.37
N GLN A 249 -10.68 -7.13 -11.26
CA GLN A 249 -9.63 -8.13 -11.39
C GLN A 249 -8.30 -7.50 -11.82
N SER A 250 -8.33 -6.37 -12.52
CA SER A 250 -7.12 -5.64 -12.87
C SER A 250 -6.35 -5.15 -11.63
N ASP A 251 -7.05 -4.70 -10.59
CA ASP A 251 -6.45 -4.36 -9.30
C ASP A 251 -5.99 -5.61 -8.53
N VAL A 252 -6.73 -6.73 -8.63
CA VAL A 252 -6.35 -8.01 -7.99
C VAL A 252 -5.05 -8.54 -8.59
N TYR A 253 -4.88 -8.44 -9.92
CA TYR A 253 -3.63 -8.77 -10.58
C TYR A 253 -2.48 -7.93 -10.04
N ALA A 254 -2.66 -6.60 -9.98
CA ALA A 254 -1.67 -5.68 -9.47
C ALA A 254 -1.32 -5.96 -8.00
N PHE A 255 -2.31 -6.33 -7.17
CA PHE A 255 -2.09 -6.80 -5.81
C PHE A 255 -1.25 -8.09 -5.76
N GLY A 256 -1.51 -9.05 -6.66
CA GLY A 256 -0.67 -10.23 -6.83
C GLY A 256 0.80 -9.90 -7.12
N VAL A 257 1.07 -8.89 -7.95
CA VAL A 257 2.43 -8.40 -8.18
C VAL A 257 3.04 -7.86 -6.89
N VAL A 258 2.32 -7.05 -6.10
CA VAL A 258 2.81 -6.55 -4.80
C VAL A 258 3.09 -7.68 -3.82
N LEU A 259 2.29 -8.76 -3.82
CA LEU A 259 2.58 -9.96 -3.02
C LEU A 259 3.90 -10.62 -3.44
N LEU A 260 4.21 -10.67 -4.74
CA LEU A 260 5.49 -11.17 -5.24
C LEU A 260 6.66 -10.28 -4.79
N GLU A 261 6.49 -8.96 -4.78
CA GLU A 261 7.49 -8.03 -4.25
C GLU A 261 7.70 -8.26 -2.75
N LEU A 262 6.63 -8.45 -1.97
CA LEU A 262 6.71 -8.78 -0.55
C LEU A 262 7.40 -10.13 -0.31
N LEU A 263 7.17 -11.13 -1.14
CA LEU A 263 7.81 -12.45 -1.01
C LEU A 263 9.30 -12.40 -1.35
N THR A 264 9.64 -11.76 -2.48
CA THR A 264 10.98 -11.82 -3.05
C THR A 264 11.89 -10.68 -2.60
N GLY A 265 11.31 -9.56 -2.14
CA GLY A 265 12.02 -8.30 -1.91
C GLY A 265 12.49 -7.61 -3.19
N ARG A 266 12.08 -8.09 -4.38
CA ARG A 266 12.49 -7.54 -5.68
C ARG A 266 11.44 -6.55 -6.21
N ARG A 267 11.87 -5.62 -7.05
CA ARG A 267 10.98 -4.70 -7.78
C ARG A 267 10.22 -5.45 -8.86
N ALA A 268 8.97 -5.04 -9.11
CA ALA A 268 8.16 -5.56 -10.22
C ALA A 268 8.83 -5.33 -11.59
N VAL A 269 9.52 -4.19 -11.75
CA VAL A 269 10.34 -3.87 -12.92
C VAL A 269 11.72 -3.42 -12.47
N ASP A 270 12.76 -4.08 -13.00
CA ASP A 270 14.16 -3.74 -12.77
C ASP A 270 14.87 -3.53 -14.11
N LEU A 271 15.03 -2.26 -14.48
CA LEU A 271 15.64 -1.85 -15.74
C LEU A 271 17.15 -2.10 -15.80
N ASN A 272 17.78 -2.44 -14.68
CA ASN A 272 19.21 -2.81 -14.66
C ASN A 272 19.44 -4.25 -15.15
N GLN A 273 18.38 -5.05 -15.29
CA GLN A 273 18.46 -6.41 -15.81
C GLN A 273 18.41 -6.42 -17.34
N CYS A 274 18.84 -7.54 -17.93
CA CYS A 274 18.71 -7.78 -19.36
C CYS A 274 17.23 -7.64 -19.80
N PRO A 275 16.93 -7.16 -21.02
CA PRO A 275 15.56 -6.84 -21.46
C PRO A 275 14.51 -7.93 -21.19
N ASN A 276 14.88 -9.20 -21.34
CA ASN A 276 13.98 -10.34 -21.11
C ASN A 276 13.73 -10.64 -19.62
N ASP A 277 14.58 -10.11 -18.75
CA ASP A 277 14.54 -10.28 -17.30
C ASP A 277 14.16 -8.96 -16.60
N GLN A 278 13.57 -7.97 -17.27
CA GLN A 278 13.22 -6.73 -16.58
C GLN A 278 11.94 -6.84 -15.75
N ASN A 279 11.06 -7.80 -16.06
CA ASN A 279 9.76 -7.94 -15.43
C ASN A 279 9.71 -9.18 -14.51
N LEU A 280 9.45 -8.95 -13.22
CA LEU A 280 9.43 -9.99 -12.19
C LEU A 280 8.40 -11.09 -12.48
N VAL A 281 7.23 -10.73 -12.99
CA VAL A 281 6.15 -11.66 -13.31
C VAL A 281 6.58 -12.57 -14.45
N LEU A 282 7.13 -12.01 -15.54
CA LEU A 282 7.61 -12.79 -16.68
C LEU A 282 8.75 -13.74 -16.30
N GLN A 283 9.68 -13.29 -15.44
CA GLN A 283 10.75 -14.16 -14.94
C GLN A 283 10.18 -15.37 -14.19
N LEU A 284 9.25 -15.15 -13.26
CA LEU A 284 8.65 -16.24 -12.48
C LEU A 284 7.86 -17.20 -13.38
N PHE A 285 7.06 -16.68 -14.32
CA PHE A 285 6.38 -17.53 -15.30
C PHE A 285 7.36 -18.37 -16.12
N SER A 286 8.47 -17.79 -16.57
CA SER A 286 9.50 -18.53 -17.31
C SER A 286 10.13 -19.64 -16.44
N PHE A 287 10.37 -19.37 -15.15
CA PHE A 287 10.91 -20.33 -14.21
C PHE A 287 9.96 -21.50 -13.97
N PHE A 288 8.68 -21.21 -13.71
CA PHE A 288 7.66 -22.24 -13.49
C PHE A 288 7.34 -23.04 -14.76
N ASN A 289 7.28 -22.40 -15.94
CA ASN A 289 7.01 -23.11 -17.20
C ASN A 289 8.20 -23.94 -17.70
N ARG A 290 9.44 -23.62 -17.31
CA ARG A 290 10.62 -24.46 -17.58
C ARG A 290 10.70 -25.71 -16.70
N LYS A 291 10.00 -25.70 -15.56
CA LYS A 291 9.83 -26.87 -14.69
C LYS A 291 8.41 -27.40 -14.86
N THR A 292 8.18 -28.13 -15.95
CA THR A 292 7.16 -29.20 -15.89
C THR A 292 7.48 -30.01 -14.64
N TRP A 293 6.53 -30.06 -13.71
CA TRP A 293 6.68 -30.80 -12.46
C TRP A 293 7.04 -32.25 -12.80
N ASP A 294 8.30 -32.62 -12.67
CA ASP A 294 8.72 -34.02 -12.60
C ASP A 294 8.20 -34.53 -11.27
N TRP A 295 6.99 -35.11 -11.31
CA TRP A 295 6.37 -35.77 -10.17
C TRP A 295 7.15 -37.02 -9.73
N GLU A 296 8.21 -37.42 -10.43
CA GLU A 296 9.04 -38.59 -10.10
C GLU A 296 10.07 -38.37 -8.97
N LEU A 297 10.25 -37.15 -8.45
CA LEU A 297 11.23 -36.87 -7.39
C LEU A 297 10.65 -36.84 -5.95
N TRP A 298 9.37 -37.16 -5.76
CA TRP A 298 8.73 -37.23 -4.44
C TRP A 298 8.33 -38.65 -4.00
N GLU A 299 8.86 -39.71 -4.61
CA GLU A 299 8.69 -41.09 -4.09
C GLU A 299 9.75 -41.54 -3.06
N TRP A 300 10.68 -40.69 -2.65
CA TRP A 300 11.60 -41.02 -1.55
C TRP A 300 11.85 -39.82 -0.63
N CYS A 301 10.92 -39.58 0.29
CA CYS A 301 11.13 -39.04 1.64
C CYS A 301 9.95 -39.46 2.53
#